data_AF-A0A9Q0N2K9-F1
#
_entry.id   AF-A0A9Q0N2K9-F1
#
_cell.length_a   1.000
_cell.length_b   1.000
_cell.length_c   1.000
_cell.angle_alpha   90.00
_cell.angle_beta   90.00
_cell.angle_gamma   90.00
#
_symmetry.space_group_name_H-M   'P 1'
#
loop_
_entity.id
_entity.type
_entity.pdbx_description
1 polymer ?
#
loop_
_entity_poly.entity_id
_entity_poly.type
_entity_poly.pdbx_seq_one_letter_code
_entity_poly.pdbx_strand_id
1 'polypeptide(L)'
;LHQKSTPNAMSKLNNFVIITIFVYVCVVTRTSALKCYTCADDVSCQRTTQYNVTKDCTDECVTIFSEFVPIKKSCVSDLTDNERKQCDDASNSLCYKCTNDYCNNLGRIDHKCITCTTKNENNDCLQDPTKIAGTRCPAPTADDAYCFVNSVGNSTERGCVTTAREQESCRNSDLNCSICHVNSTYSCNTYPFPTSRTRCIHCSGTNCNAVTSASLYCLNADDKCVAINNFGNQSQSCARDISLNNKHFCENHPFSCTTCNYSDCNNALPKSPDNYNECFSCEGISCQRSTQYNQTTDCEKTDECVTLFENYVPIKKTCYANLSPDEKIKCDKTTDPLCYKCTGNRCNNLGRIDHKCLSCSSTNDQNCLQNPKSVTATRCAAPISDDAYCFVKSIRDTVTRGCLNTPQEISTCVYNPQQCLFCAVQSNSSCNTFEFPTGRRRCHTNRGANSNALSTSPSKYCQFSGDSCMILKSNGTLSQFCSMEMNSTEIQICDSHRECCNTCRSNNCNTQIPVSLCGVPARSMSDNFFSVHF
;
A
#
# COMPACT_ATOMS: atom_id res chain seq x y z
N LEU A 1 -47.32 27.76 14.94
CA LEU A 1 -48.30 28.14 15.98
C LEU A 1 -48.44 29.66 15.98
N HIS A 2 -49.67 30.13 15.83
CA HIS A 2 -50.18 31.51 15.84
C HIS A 2 -49.95 32.46 14.65
N GLN A 3 -50.92 32.36 13.71
CA GLN A 3 -51.73 33.44 13.10
C GLN A 3 -51.93 34.72 13.95
N LYS A 4 -52.02 35.89 13.28
CA LYS A 4 -53.21 36.78 13.13
C LYS A 4 -52.76 38.16 12.59
N SER A 5 -53.10 38.57 11.35
CA SER A 5 -54.36 39.19 10.87
C SER A 5 -54.68 40.58 11.49
N THR A 6 -54.50 41.63 10.66
CA THR A 6 -55.30 42.88 10.36
C THR A 6 -56.54 43.22 11.23
N PRO A 7 -57.16 44.46 11.26
CA PRO A 7 -57.20 45.51 10.20
C PRO A 7 -57.43 47.02 10.64
N ASN A 8 -57.55 47.91 9.64
CA ASN A 8 -58.42 49.11 9.49
C ASN A 8 -58.38 50.32 10.46
N ALA A 9 -58.29 51.54 9.89
CA ALA A 9 -59.40 52.53 9.91
C ALA A 9 -59.10 53.80 9.09
N MET A 10 -60.17 54.28 8.42
CA MET A 10 -60.28 55.46 7.55
C MET A 10 -60.51 56.78 8.31
N SER A 11 -60.07 57.86 7.66
CA SER A 11 -60.69 59.21 7.55
C SER A 11 -60.93 60.07 8.80
N LYS A 12 -60.45 61.33 8.76
CA LYS A 12 -61.31 62.52 8.54
C LYS A 12 -60.51 63.84 8.46
N LEU A 13 -61.02 64.69 7.57
CA LEU A 13 -60.87 66.15 7.42
C LEU A 13 -60.54 66.95 8.70
N ASN A 14 -59.73 68.01 8.61
CA ASN A 14 -60.23 69.38 8.30
C ASN A 14 -59.11 70.44 8.28
N ASN A 15 -59.36 71.45 7.43
CA ASN A 15 -58.66 72.72 7.26
C ASN A 15 -58.15 73.39 8.54
N PHE A 16 -56.94 73.95 8.51
CA PHE A 16 -56.72 75.31 9.02
C PHE A 16 -55.52 75.99 8.35
N VAL A 17 -55.71 77.27 8.11
CA VAL A 17 -54.94 78.19 7.26
C VAL A 17 -53.63 78.63 7.93
N ILE A 18 -52.55 78.51 7.14
CA ILE A 18 -51.35 79.36 6.99
C ILE A 18 -51.07 80.40 8.09
N ILE A 19 -49.98 80.19 8.83
CA ILE A 19 -49.11 81.27 9.33
C ILE A 19 -47.67 80.92 8.90
N THR A 20 -47.20 81.59 7.86
CA THR A 20 -45.80 81.56 7.40
C THR A 20 -44.89 82.26 8.42
N ILE A 21 -44.10 81.48 9.16
CA ILE A 21 -42.94 81.97 9.92
C ILE A 21 -41.70 81.56 9.12
N PHE A 22 -41.01 82.56 8.55
CA PHE A 22 -39.69 82.39 7.96
C PHE A 22 -38.68 82.05 9.06
N VAL A 23 -38.49 80.76 9.31
CA VAL A 23 -37.33 80.26 10.08
C VAL A 23 -36.18 80.14 9.10
N TYR A 24 -35.21 81.05 9.21
CA TYR A 24 -33.92 80.94 8.55
C TYR A 24 -33.16 79.77 9.20
N VAL A 25 -33.45 78.55 8.74
CA VAL A 25 -32.62 77.39 9.08
C VAL A 25 -31.35 77.54 8.26
N CYS A 26 -30.29 78.05 8.89
CA CYS A 26 -28.93 77.78 8.44
C CYS A 26 -28.73 76.26 8.44
N VAL A 27 -29.00 75.61 7.31
CA VAL A 27 -28.49 74.27 7.05
C VAL A 27 -26.99 74.45 6.88
N VAL A 28 -26.26 74.36 7.99
CA VAL A 28 -24.84 74.04 7.95
C VAL A 28 -24.79 72.60 7.45
N THR A 29 -24.72 72.44 6.13
CA THR A 29 -24.28 71.18 5.53
C THR A 29 -22.88 70.94 6.06
N ARG A 30 -22.73 70.09 7.07
CA ARG A 30 -21.42 69.51 7.39
C ARG A 30 -21.03 68.68 6.17
N THR A 31 -20.30 69.28 5.24
CA THR A 31 -19.46 68.51 4.32
C THR A 31 -18.53 67.70 5.21
N SER A 32 -18.74 66.39 5.30
CA SER A 32 -17.81 65.51 6.00
C SER A 32 -16.44 65.72 5.38
N ALA A 33 -15.49 66.23 6.16
CA ALA A 33 -14.14 66.46 5.67
C ALA A 33 -13.52 65.12 5.25
N LEU A 34 -12.95 65.09 4.04
CA LEU A 34 -12.29 63.93 3.48
C LEU A 34 -10.98 63.70 4.23
N LYS A 35 -10.75 62.51 4.77
CA LYS A 35 -9.51 62.24 5.51
C LYS A 35 -8.43 61.76 4.55
N CYS A 36 -7.28 62.42 4.53
CA CYS A 36 -6.17 62.07 3.65
C CYS A 36 -4.89 61.83 4.45
N TYR A 37 -4.01 60.94 3.99
CA TYR A 37 -2.65 60.86 4.52
C TYR A 37 -1.85 62.11 4.13
N THR A 38 -0.90 62.54 4.97
CA THR A 38 -0.06 63.72 4.71
C THR A 38 1.42 63.48 5.00
N CYS A 39 2.28 63.96 4.12
CA CYS A 39 3.74 64.00 4.26
C CYS A 39 4.30 65.06 3.29
N ALA A 40 5.44 65.67 3.63
CA ALA A 40 5.90 66.91 2.99
C ALA A 40 7.18 66.77 2.15
N ASP A 41 7.92 65.67 2.31
CA ASP A 41 9.17 65.37 1.62
C ASP A 41 9.41 63.85 1.52
N ASP A 42 10.43 63.46 0.75
CA ASP A 42 10.87 62.08 0.55
C ASP A 42 11.10 61.35 1.89
N VAL A 43 11.81 61.96 2.83
CA VAL A 43 12.13 61.38 4.13
C VAL A 43 10.89 61.13 4.98
N SER A 44 9.96 62.09 5.05
CA SER A 44 8.72 61.99 5.83
C SER A 44 7.72 61.03 5.21
N CYS A 45 7.67 60.93 3.88
CA CYS A 45 6.82 59.97 3.17
C CYS A 45 7.35 58.53 3.24
N GLN A 46 8.66 58.33 3.42
CA GLN A 46 9.28 57.01 3.59
C GLN A 46 9.37 56.55 5.06
N ARG A 47 9.34 57.47 6.03
CA ARG A 47 9.36 57.11 7.46
C ARG A 47 8.05 56.44 7.88
N THR A 48 8.12 55.15 8.17
CA THR A 48 6.98 54.34 8.67
C THR A 48 6.34 54.91 9.94
N THR A 49 7.10 55.66 10.76
CA THR A 49 6.59 56.34 11.97
C THR A 49 5.76 57.61 11.68
N GLN A 50 5.85 58.16 10.47
CA GLN A 50 5.11 59.34 10.02
C GLN A 50 4.10 59.03 8.89
N TYR A 51 4.07 57.78 8.43
CA TYR A 51 3.21 57.30 7.34
C TYR A 51 1.69 57.43 7.60
N ASN A 52 1.28 57.39 8.86
CA ASN A 52 -0.12 57.44 9.28
C ASN A 52 -0.57 58.83 9.75
N VAL A 53 0.19 59.89 9.47
CA VAL A 53 -0.25 61.25 9.75
C VAL A 53 -1.37 61.61 8.77
N THR A 54 -2.46 62.17 9.28
CA THR A 54 -3.66 62.46 8.50
C THR A 54 -4.05 63.93 8.56
N LYS A 55 -4.74 64.41 7.52
CA LYS A 55 -5.27 65.76 7.41
C LYS A 55 -6.69 65.69 6.86
N ASP A 56 -7.55 66.58 7.36
CA ASP A 56 -8.89 66.79 6.84
C ASP A 56 -8.83 67.71 5.61
N CYS A 57 -9.31 67.21 4.47
CA CYS A 57 -9.36 67.90 3.19
C CYS A 57 -10.81 68.26 2.84
N THR A 58 -11.00 69.43 2.21
CA THR A 58 -12.30 69.88 1.70
C THR A 58 -12.54 69.47 0.25
N ASP A 59 -11.54 68.89 -0.39
CA ASP A 59 -11.51 68.49 -1.80
C ASP A 59 -10.99 67.05 -1.98
N GLU A 60 -10.01 66.78 -2.85
CA GLU A 60 -9.48 65.43 -3.12
C GLU A 60 -8.16 65.17 -2.37
N CYS A 61 -7.89 63.91 -2.03
CA CYS A 61 -6.56 63.49 -1.59
C CYS A 61 -5.61 63.39 -2.79
N VAL A 62 -4.33 63.71 -2.58
CA VAL A 62 -3.29 63.58 -3.60
C VAL A 62 -2.04 62.87 -3.08
N THR A 63 -1.36 62.13 -3.97
CA THR A 63 0.04 61.69 -3.82
C THR A 63 0.84 62.13 -5.03
N ILE A 64 2.01 62.74 -4.80
CA ILE A 64 3.00 63.07 -5.82
C ILE A 64 4.19 62.13 -5.64
N PHE A 65 4.66 61.57 -6.75
CA PHE A 65 5.76 60.62 -6.79
C PHE A 65 7.00 61.22 -7.46
N SER A 66 8.17 60.84 -6.95
CA SER A 66 9.43 60.86 -7.70
C SER A 66 9.74 59.42 -8.07
N GLU A 67 9.80 59.12 -9.36
CA GLU A 67 9.77 57.74 -9.86
C GLU A 67 8.62 56.96 -9.21
N PHE A 68 8.86 55.87 -8.48
CA PHE A 68 7.82 55.10 -7.80
C PHE A 68 7.57 55.49 -6.34
N VAL A 69 8.39 56.39 -5.80
CA VAL A 69 8.42 56.72 -4.37
C VAL A 69 7.58 57.97 -4.10
N PRO A 70 6.68 57.95 -3.12
CA PRO A 70 5.91 59.13 -2.74
C PRO A 70 6.84 60.19 -2.14
N ILE A 71 6.77 61.42 -2.66
CA ILE A 71 7.50 62.58 -2.13
C ILE A 71 6.58 63.60 -1.45
N LYS A 72 5.26 63.49 -1.68
CA LYS A 72 4.25 64.32 -1.01
C LYS A 72 2.90 63.62 -0.97
N LYS A 73 2.20 63.72 0.16
CA LYS A 73 0.79 63.37 0.30
C LYS A 73 0.07 64.57 0.92
N SER A 74 -1.08 64.97 0.37
CA SER A 74 -1.78 66.16 0.85
C SER A 74 -3.23 66.25 0.33
N CYS A 75 -3.87 67.40 0.53
CA CYS A 75 -5.08 67.80 -0.19
C CYS A 75 -4.70 68.42 -1.54
N VAL A 76 -5.54 68.28 -2.57
CA VAL A 76 -5.31 68.94 -3.87
C VAL A 76 -5.27 70.47 -3.72
N SER A 77 -6.02 71.02 -2.78
CA SER A 77 -6.09 72.44 -2.44
C SER A 77 -4.78 72.99 -1.86
N ASP A 78 -3.95 72.13 -1.28
CA ASP A 78 -2.64 72.50 -0.71
C ASP A 78 -1.48 72.42 -1.72
N LEU A 79 -1.77 72.06 -2.98
CA LEU A 79 -0.75 71.99 -4.03
C LEU A 79 -0.32 73.37 -4.51
N THR A 80 0.98 73.54 -4.71
CA THR A 80 1.56 74.67 -5.43
C THR A 80 1.16 74.65 -6.91
N ASP A 81 1.30 75.77 -7.62
CA ASP A 81 0.94 75.85 -9.04
C ASP A 81 1.70 74.84 -9.92
N ASN A 82 2.95 74.54 -9.59
CA ASN A 82 3.76 73.56 -10.33
C ASN A 82 3.29 72.12 -10.06
N GLU A 83 3.00 71.78 -8.80
CA GLU A 83 2.46 70.47 -8.42
C GLU A 83 1.06 70.26 -9.01
N ARG A 84 0.23 71.30 -9.02
CA ARG A 84 -1.10 71.26 -9.63
C ARG A 84 -1.02 70.98 -11.13
N LYS A 85 -0.13 71.67 -11.86
CA LYS A 85 0.14 71.38 -13.28
C LYS A 85 0.56 69.94 -13.52
N GLN A 86 1.41 69.38 -12.64
CA GLN A 86 1.83 67.97 -12.71
C GLN A 86 0.65 67.01 -12.55
N CYS A 87 -0.30 67.34 -11.66
CA CYS A 87 -1.46 66.53 -11.33
C CYS A 87 -2.68 66.72 -12.24
N ASP A 88 -2.72 67.78 -13.05
CA ASP A 88 -3.79 68.02 -14.01
C ASP A 88 -3.56 67.31 -15.35
N ASP A 89 -2.33 66.87 -15.61
CA ASP A 89 -2.02 65.97 -16.74
C ASP A 89 -2.43 64.54 -16.41
N ALA A 90 -3.56 64.09 -16.98
CA ALA A 90 -4.08 62.73 -16.80
C ALA A 90 -3.16 61.63 -17.36
N SER A 91 -2.18 61.97 -18.21
CA SER A 91 -1.18 61.03 -18.73
C SER A 91 0.01 60.83 -17.80
N ASN A 92 0.13 61.66 -16.76
CA ASN A 92 1.25 61.65 -15.84
C ASN A 92 1.04 60.65 -14.68
N SER A 93 1.77 59.52 -14.72
CA SER A 93 1.73 58.51 -13.66
C SER A 93 2.37 58.96 -12.35
N LEU A 94 3.04 60.12 -12.31
CA LEU A 94 3.69 60.68 -11.11
C LEU A 94 2.73 61.44 -10.18
N CYS A 95 1.43 61.51 -10.50
CA CYS A 95 0.44 62.03 -9.58
C CYS A 95 -0.80 61.13 -9.50
N TYR A 96 -1.34 60.98 -8.29
CA TYR A 96 -2.55 60.22 -8.04
C TYR A 96 -3.53 61.02 -7.18
N LYS A 97 -4.72 61.28 -7.71
CA LYS A 97 -5.85 61.95 -7.04
C LYS A 97 -6.96 60.96 -6.72
N CYS A 98 -7.65 61.13 -5.61
CA CYS A 98 -8.76 60.27 -5.20
C CYS A 98 -9.69 60.92 -4.16
N THR A 99 -10.93 60.42 -4.06
CA THR A 99 -12.05 61.06 -3.35
C THR A 99 -12.57 60.29 -2.13
N ASN A 100 -11.92 59.20 -1.73
CA ASN A 100 -12.33 58.38 -0.58
C ASN A 100 -11.41 58.60 0.61
N ASP A 101 -11.90 58.41 1.84
CA ASP A 101 -11.04 58.50 3.02
C ASP A 101 -9.81 57.58 2.88
N TYR A 102 -8.64 58.14 3.17
CA TYR A 102 -7.33 57.50 3.20
C TYR A 102 -6.92 56.87 1.86
N CYS A 103 -7.52 57.31 0.76
CA CYS A 103 -7.32 56.69 -0.56
C CYS A 103 -5.94 56.93 -1.16
N ASN A 104 -5.23 57.99 -0.73
CA ASN A 104 -3.92 58.38 -1.24
C ASN A 104 -2.79 57.50 -0.67
N ASN A 105 -3.06 56.23 -0.45
CA ASN A 105 -2.12 55.21 0.02
C ASN A 105 -1.67 54.25 -1.10
N LEU A 106 -2.31 54.31 -2.27
CA LEU A 106 -1.91 53.52 -3.43
C LEU A 106 -0.65 54.10 -4.09
N GLY A 107 0.20 53.21 -4.61
CA GLY A 107 1.38 53.58 -5.40
C GLY A 107 0.98 54.07 -6.78
N ARG A 108 1.93 54.29 -7.69
CA ARG A 108 1.61 54.70 -9.07
C ARG A 108 0.69 53.72 -9.78
N ILE A 109 -0.03 54.19 -10.80
CA ILE A 109 -0.98 53.36 -11.56
C ILE A 109 -0.31 52.18 -12.30
N ASP A 110 0.98 52.31 -12.60
CA ASP A 110 1.83 51.32 -13.26
C ASP A 110 2.68 50.48 -12.28
N HIS A 111 2.61 50.74 -10.97
CA HIS A 111 3.14 49.84 -9.95
C HIS A 111 2.17 48.68 -9.73
N LYS A 112 2.24 47.66 -10.60
CA LYS A 112 1.35 46.48 -10.55
C LYS A 112 2.14 45.19 -10.40
N CYS A 113 1.75 44.36 -9.43
CA CYS A 113 2.33 43.02 -9.21
C CYS A 113 1.26 41.93 -9.32
N ILE A 114 1.67 40.71 -9.66
CA ILE A 114 0.81 39.55 -9.44
C ILE A 114 0.69 39.36 -7.94
N THR A 115 -0.54 39.33 -7.45
CA THR A 115 -0.88 39.06 -6.05
C THR A 115 -1.65 37.77 -6.00
N CYS A 116 -1.03 36.70 -5.53
CA CYS A 116 -1.66 35.38 -5.52
C CYS A 116 -1.04 34.45 -4.49
N THR A 117 -1.79 33.42 -4.10
CA THR A 117 -1.26 32.28 -3.35
C THR A 117 -1.88 30.96 -3.80
N THR A 118 -1.05 29.93 -3.97
CA THR A 118 -1.53 28.57 -4.29
C THR A 118 -2.38 27.94 -3.18
N LYS A 119 -2.47 28.55 -2.00
CA LYS A 119 -3.32 28.06 -0.89
C LYS A 119 -4.81 28.36 -1.08
N ASN A 120 -5.13 29.51 -1.67
CA ASN A 120 -6.49 30.06 -1.68
C ASN A 120 -7.01 30.32 -3.10
N GLU A 121 -6.17 30.17 -4.12
CA GLU A 121 -6.48 30.51 -5.51
C GLU A 121 -6.30 29.31 -6.44
N ASN A 122 -6.64 29.48 -7.71
CA ASN A 122 -6.40 28.45 -8.70
C ASN A 122 -4.89 28.17 -8.84
N ASN A 123 -4.55 27.07 -9.51
CA ASN A 123 -3.16 26.68 -9.71
C ASN A 123 -2.35 27.66 -10.59
N ASP A 124 -2.96 28.64 -11.26
CA ASP A 124 -2.25 29.58 -12.15
C ASP A 124 -1.21 30.41 -11.40
N CYS A 125 -1.38 30.67 -10.10
CA CYS A 125 -0.35 31.37 -9.30
C CYS A 125 1.04 30.73 -9.42
N LEU A 126 1.04 29.40 -9.58
CA LEU A 126 2.22 28.60 -9.86
C LEU A 126 2.37 28.26 -11.35
N GLN A 127 1.32 27.73 -11.97
CA GLN A 127 1.39 27.11 -13.30
C GLN A 127 1.53 28.14 -14.42
N ASP A 128 0.80 29.25 -14.34
CA ASP A 128 0.77 30.28 -15.37
C ASP A 128 0.31 31.64 -14.82
N PRO A 129 1.16 32.33 -14.05
CA PRO A 129 0.79 33.59 -13.40
C PRO A 129 0.54 34.72 -14.40
N THR A 130 0.83 34.53 -15.69
CA THR A 130 0.53 35.51 -16.75
C THR A 130 -0.98 35.64 -17.00
N LYS A 131 -1.77 34.63 -16.59
CA LYS A 131 -3.23 34.68 -16.62
C LYS A 131 -3.85 35.53 -15.52
N ILE A 132 -3.08 35.88 -14.49
CA ILE A 132 -3.55 36.68 -13.36
C ILE A 132 -3.36 38.15 -13.70
N ALA A 133 -4.41 38.95 -13.58
CA ALA A 133 -4.30 40.39 -13.77
C ALA A 133 -3.48 41.03 -12.63
N GLY A 134 -2.53 41.89 -12.98
CA GLY A 134 -1.71 42.60 -12.00
C GLY A 134 -2.53 43.57 -11.13
N THR A 135 -2.32 43.48 -9.82
CA THR A 135 -2.95 44.36 -8.81
C THR A 135 -2.07 45.57 -8.55
N ARG A 136 -2.66 46.76 -8.47
CA ARG A 136 -1.95 47.99 -8.12
C ARG A 136 -1.47 47.91 -6.67
N CYS A 137 -0.18 48.10 -6.46
CA CYS A 137 0.44 48.01 -5.16
C CYS A 137 0.24 49.29 -4.32
N PRO A 138 0.34 49.18 -2.98
CA PRO A 138 0.47 50.35 -2.12
C PRO A 138 1.71 51.19 -2.47
N ALA A 139 1.73 52.45 -2.02
CA ALA A 139 2.88 53.32 -2.22
C ALA A 139 4.09 52.76 -1.45
N PRO A 140 5.25 52.57 -2.09
CA PRO A 140 6.43 52.09 -1.38
C PRO A 140 6.91 53.16 -0.38
N THR A 141 7.42 52.68 0.75
CA THR A 141 8.15 53.47 1.76
C THR A 141 9.66 53.23 1.68
N ALA A 142 10.09 52.44 0.70
CA ALA A 142 11.49 52.23 0.34
C ALA A 142 11.83 52.99 -0.94
N ASP A 143 13.11 53.01 -1.30
CA ASP A 143 13.65 53.79 -2.43
C ASP A 143 13.17 53.34 -3.81
N ASP A 144 12.46 52.21 -3.92
CA ASP A 144 12.07 51.57 -5.19
C ASP A 144 10.75 50.79 -5.09
N ALA A 145 10.16 50.47 -6.24
CA ALA A 145 9.02 49.57 -6.38
C ALA A 145 9.44 48.17 -6.83
N TYR A 146 9.12 47.17 -6.01
CA TYR A 146 9.42 45.78 -6.29
C TYR A 146 8.18 44.88 -6.15
N CYS A 147 8.14 43.83 -6.97
CA CYS A 147 7.28 42.68 -6.73
C CYS A 147 8.11 41.53 -6.17
N PHE A 148 7.49 40.63 -5.41
CA PHE A 148 8.12 39.38 -4.97
C PHE A 148 7.43 38.14 -5.53
N VAL A 149 8.19 37.05 -5.58
CA VAL A 149 7.70 35.68 -5.61
C VAL A 149 8.40 34.91 -4.50
N ASN A 150 7.62 34.19 -3.71
CA ASN A 150 8.06 33.41 -2.55
C ASN A 150 7.59 31.97 -2.71
N SER A 151 8.43 31.01 -2.32
CA SER A 151 8.18 29.58 -2.36
C SER A 151 8.55 28.97 -1.02
N VAL A 152 7.55 28.66 -0.20
CA VAL A 152 7.74 28.06 1.13
C VAL A 152 6.99 26.74 1.20
N GLY A 153 7.73 25.64 1.27
CA GLY A 153 7.17 24.29 1.24
C GLY A 153 6.32 24.05 -0.01
N ASN A 154 5.04 23.76 0.20
CA ASN A 154 4.06 23.46 -0.84
C ASN A 154 3.28 24.73 -1.29
N SER A 155 3.83 25.92 -1.12
CA SER A 155 3.10 27.16 -1.39
C SER A 155 3.94 28.12 -2.21
N THR A 156 3.36 28.63 -3.29
CA THR A 156 3.87 29.78 -4.03
C THR A 156 3.01 30.99 -3.68
N GLU A 157 3.66 32.10 -3.36
CA GLU A 157 3.04 33.37 -3.04
C GLU A 157 3.70 34.47 -3.88
N ARG A 158 2.88 35.39 -4.39
CA ARG A 158 3.32 36.53 -5.19
C ARG A 158 2.68 37.78 -4.63
N GLY A 159 3.40 38.90 -4.62
CA GLY A 159 2.85 40.16 -4.15
C GLY A 159 3.76 41.35 -4.35
N CYS A 160 3.39 42.45 -3.70
CA CYS A 160 4.12 43.71 -3.69
C CYS A 160 5.12 43.74 -2.54
N VAL A 161 6.25 44.41 -2.73
CA VAL A 161 7.20 44.74 -1.65
C VAL A 161 7.18 46.25 -1.47
N THR A 162 6.78 46.71 -0.29
CA THR A 162 6.51 48.12 -0.04
C THR A 162 7.42 48.73 1.02
N THR A 163 8.14 47.93 1.81
CA THR A 163 9.05 48.45 2.86
C THR A 163 10.48 47.95 2.67
N ALA A 164 11.46 48.72 3.16
CA ALA A 164 12.87 48.31 3.14
C ALA A 164 13.10 47.01 3.94
N ARG A 165 12.31 46.80 5.00
CA ARG A 165 12.34 45.57 5.81
C ARG A 165 11.87 44.35 5.00
N GLU A 166 10.85 44.48 4.18
CA GLU A 166 10.37 43.39 3.31
C GLU A 166 11.39 43.08 2.20
N GLN A 167 12.02 44.09 1.62
CA GLN A 167 13.10 43.91 0.65
C GLN A 167 14.26 43.11 1.26
N GLU A 168 14.72 43.53 2.43
CA GLU A 168 15.81 42.88 3.16
C GLU A 168 15.42 41.46 3.58
N SER A 169 14.19 41.27 4.08
CA SER A 169 13.69 39.95 4.45
C SER A 169 13.61 38.99 3.27
N CYS A 170 13.27 39.47 2.07
CA CYS A 170 13.23 38.64 0.87
C CYS A 170 14.65 38.35 0.35
N ARG A 171 15.53 39.37 0.28
CA ARG A 171 16.93 39.22 -0.14
C ARG A 171 17.72 38.26 0.75
N ASN A 172 17.51 38.33 2.07
CA ASN A 172 18.20 37.46 3.04
C ASN A 172 17.54 36.09 3.24
N SER A 173 16.48 35.77 2.49
CA SER A 173 15.82 34.46 2.58
C SER A 173 16.57 33.35 1.82
N ASP A 174 17.71 33.70 1.22
CA ASP A 174 18.72 32.97 0.41
C ASP A 174 18.23 32.03 -0.70
N LEU A 175 17.05 31.41 -0.59
CA LEU A 175 16.52 30.45 -1.56
C LEU A 175 14.99 30.47 -1.72
N ASN A 176 14.24 31.13 -0.82
CA ASN A 176 12.78 31.04 -0.81
C ASN A 176 12.07 32.22 -1.44
N CYS A 177 12.71 33.38 -1.57
CA CYS A 177 12.08 34.60 -2.10
C CYS A 177 12.97 35.28 -3.13
N SER A 178 12.34 35.87 -4.15
CA SER A 178 12.99 36.68 -5.17
C SER A 178 12.18 37.94 -5.44
N ILE A 179 12.86 39.08 -5.53
CA ILE A 179 12.27 40.36 -5.91
C ILE A 179 12.64 40.75 -7.34
N CYS A 180 11.76 41.48 -8.01
CA CYS A 180 12.02 42.06 -9.32
C CYS A 180 11.58 43.53 -9.35
N HIS A 181 12.39 44.37 -10.00
CA HIS A 181 12.17 45.82 -10.09
C HIS A 181 11.08 46.14 -11.13
N VAL A 182 10.18 47.09 -10.80
CA VAL A 182 9.14 47.56 -11.73
C VAL A 182 9.71 48.69 -12.59
N ASN A 183 9.89 48.47 -13.89
CA ASN A 183 10.68 49.36 -14.74
C ASN A 183 9.91 50.15 -15.81
N SER A 184 8.65 49.80 -16.15
CA SER A 184 7.68 50.68 -16.88
C SER A 184 6.46 49.96 -17.44
N THR A 185 6.43 48.63 -17.48
CA THR A 185 5.22 47.89 -17.88
C THR A 185 5.25 46.46 -17.36
N TYR A 186 4.13 46.05 -16.75
CA TYR A 186 3.80 44.69 -16.27
C TYR A 186 4.33 44.24 -14.91
N SER A 187 3.56 43.31 -14.34
CA SER A 187 3.87 42.53 -13.17
C SER A 187 5.08 41.62 -13.43
N CYS A 188 6.25 42.06 -12.97
CA CYS A 188 7.53 41.39 -13.24
C CYS A 188 7.64 40.01 -12.57
N ASN A 189 6.84 39.75 -11.53
CA ASN A 189 6.87 38.51 -10.76
C ASN A 189 6.01 37.42 -11.42
N THR A 190 6.17 37.18 -12.73
CA THR A 190 5.46 36.12 -13.49
C THR A 190 6.35 34.92 -13.83
N TYR A 191 7.65 35.00 -13.57
CA TYR A 191 8.57 33.89 -13.81
C TYR A 191 8.37 32.74 -12.80
N PRO A 192 8.73 31.49 -13.18
CA PRO A 192 8.73 30.36 -12.25
C PRO A 192 9.82 30.54 -11.18
N PHE A 193 9.48 30.19 -9.94
CA PHE A 193 10.41 30.32 -8.82
C PHE A 193 10.40 29.07 -7.91
N PRO A 194 11.57 28.54 -7.52
CA PRO A 194 12.89 28.83 -8.09
C PRO A 194 12.93 28.62 -9.62
N THR A 195 13.89 29.23 -10.31
CA THR A 195 14.00 29.10 -11.78
C THR A 195 14.26 27.65 -12.22
N SER A 196 14.84 26.83 -11.33
CA SER A 196 15.06 25.40 -11.49
C SER A 196 13.90 24.53 -11.01
N ARG A 197 12.74 25.10 -10.69
CA ARG A 197 11.59 24.33 -10.18
C ARG A 197 11.22 23.20 -11.14
N THR A 198 11.20 21.98 -10.62
CA THR A 198 10.91 20.78 -11.42
C THR A 198 9.53 20.86 -12.06
N ARG A 199 9.45 20.47 -13.33
CA ARG A 199 8.20 20.19 -14.04
C ARG A 199 8.07 18.71 -14.32
N CYS A 200 6.89 18.17 -14.15
CA CYS A 200 6.61 16.78 -14.44
C CYS A 200 5.43 16.67 -15.39
N ILE A 201 5.38 15.57 -16.14
CA ILE A 201 4.19 15.22 -16.91
C ILE A 201 3.13 14.73 -15.93
N HIS A 202 1.90 15.21 -16.10
CA HIS A 202 0.75 14.84 -15.28
C HIS A 202 -0.31 14.13 -16.13
N CYS A 203 -0.59 12.88 -15.80
CA CYS A 203 -1.74 12.14 -16.30
C CYS A 203 -2.12 10.96 -15.40
N SER A 204 -3.34 10.47 -15.59
CA SER A 204 -3.85 9.30 -14.90
C SER A 204 -4.80 8.50 -15.80
N GLY A 205 -4.84 7.18 -15.59
CA GLY A 205 -5.73 6.27 -16.30
C GLY A 205 -5.03 5.46 -17.40
N THR A 206 -5.82 4.70 -18.16
CA THR A 206 -5.32 3.78 -19.20
C THR A 206 -4.82 4.47 -20.47
N ASN A 207 -5.10 5.77 -20.63
CA ASN A 207 -4.70 6.59 -21.77
C ASN A 207 -3.65 7.65 -21.38
N CYS A 208 -2.92 7.43 -20.28
CA CYS A 208 -1.87 8.32 -19.81
C CYS A 208 -0.68 8.25 -20.78
N ASN A 209 -0.70 9.10 -21.82
CA ASN A 209 0.34 9.16 -22.83
C ASN A 209 1.15 10.46 -22.65
N ALA A 210 2.43 10.29 -22.32
CA ALA A 210 3.39 11.36 -22.11
C ALA A 210 3.45 12.40 -23.24
N VAL A 211 3.14 12.02 -24.48
CA VAL A 211 3.20 12.89 -25.66
C VAL A 211 2.07 13.94 -25.65
N THR A 212 0.93 13.64 -25.03
CA THR A 212 -0.27 14.50 -25.04
C THR A 212 -0.61 15.11 -23.68
N SER A 213 0.12 14.72 -22.63
CA SER A 213 -0.18 15.10 -21.27
C SER A 213 0.47 16.42 -20.87
N ALA A 214 -0.20 17.17 -20.00
CA ALA A 214 0.28 18.47 -19.56
C ALA A 214 1.56 18.30 -18.72
N SER A 215 2.58 19.09 -19.04
CA SER A 215 3.75 19.27 -18.18
C SER A 215 3.48 20.44 -17.23
N LEU A 216 3.45 20.16 -15.94
CA LEU A 216 3.08 21.09 -14.88
C LEU A 216 4.22 21.26 -13.88
N TYR A 217 4.36 22.45 -13.30
CA TYR A 217 5.29 22.68 -12.20
C TYR A 217 4.87 21.92 -10.95
N CYS A 218 5.82 21.25 -10.29
CA CYS A 218 5.56 20.64 -9.00
C CYS A 218 5.31 21.70 -7.93
N LEU A 219 4.41 21.39 -7.00
CA LEU A 219 4.06 22.31 -5.91
C LEU A 219 5.28 22.56 -4.99
N ASN A 220 6.06 21.51 -4.76
CA ASN A 220 7.37 21.57 -4.12
C ASN A 220 8.46 21.83 -5.17
N ALA A 221 9.33 22.81 -4.90
CA ALA A 221 10.38 23.22 -5.85
C ALA A 221 11.35 22.09 -6.22
N ASP A 222 11.74 21.29 -5.23
CA ASP A 222 12.73 20.21 -5.35
C ASP A 222 12.08 18.82 -5.47
N ASP A 223 10.81 18.75 -5.88
CA ASP A 223 10.17 17.47 -6.07
C ASP A 223 10.76 16.71 -7.26
N LYS A 224 10.54 15.40 -7.26
CA LYS A 224 10.91 14.48 -8.32
C LYS A 224 9.70 14.17 -9.19
N CYS A 225 9.93 13.73 -10.41
CA CYS A 225 8.86 13.15 -11.21
C CYS A 225 8.77 11.65 -10.97
N VAL A 226 7.57 11.12 -11.12
CA VAL A 226 7.30 9.69 -11.06
C VAL A 226 6.40 9.27 -12.23
N ALA A 227 6.69 8.10 -12.78
CA ALA A 227 5.83 7.35 -13.70
C ALA A 227 5.52 5.99 -13.09
N ILE A 228 4.27 5.56 -13.20
CA ILE A 228 3.73 4.33 -12.61
C ILE A 228 2.93 3.60 -13.67
N ASN A 229 3.09 2.28 -13.76
CA ASN A 229 2.29 1.41 -14.60
C ASN A 229 1.69 0.29 -13.76
N ASN A 230 0.48 0.49 -13.26
CA ASN A 230 -0.23 -0.46 -12.41
C ASN A 230 -1.18 -1.31 -13.25
N PHE A 231 -0.70 -2.42 -13.79
CA PHE A 231 -1.46 -3.33 -14.66
C PHE A 231 -2.17 -2.60 -15.83
N GLY A 232 -1.46 -1.67 -16.47
CA GLY A 232 -2.00 -0.84 -17.56
C GLY A 232 -2.77 0.41 -17.11
N ASN A 233 -3.08 0.55 -15.81
CA ASN A 233 -3.52 1.82 -15.25
C ASN A 233 -2.29 2.68 -14.93
N GLN A 234 -2.07 3.71 -15.73
CA GLN A 234 -0.84 4.49 -15.73
C GLN A 234 -1.03 5.80 -14.97
N SER A 235 0.03 6.28 -14.32
CA SER A 235 0.04 7.55 -13.62
C SER A 235 1.40 8.22 -13.77
N GLN A 236 1.38 9.50 -14.13
CA GLN A 236 2.55 10.37 -14.17
C GLN A 236 2.23 11.60 -13.33
N SER A 237 3.13 11.99 -12.43
CA SER A 237 2.97 13.17 -11.57
C SER A 237 4.29 13.57 -10.93
N CYS A 238 4.25 14.64 -10.12
CA CYS A 238 5.25 14.85 -9.08
C CYS A 238 5.17 13.74 -8.02
N ALA A 239 6.31 13.39 -7.42
CA ALA A 239 6.45 12.22 -6.55
C ALA A 239 5.73 12.41 -5.21
N ARG A 240 5.62 13.63 -4.69
CA ARG A 240 4.85 13.91 -3.47
C ARG A 240 3.33 13.92 -3.69
N ASP A 241 2.89 14.01 -4.94
CA ASP A 241 1.48 14.08 -5.31
C ASP A 241 0.86 12.69 -5.55
N ILE A 242 1.65 11.61 -5.48
CA ILE A 242 1.11 10.26 -5.66
C ILE A 242 0.16 9.88 -4.52
N SER A 243 -0.90 9.15 -4.88
CA SER A 243 -1.82 8.58 -3.89
C SER A 243 -1.11 7.57 -2.98
N LEU A 244 -1.64 7.37 -1.77
CA LEU A 244 -1.13 6.35 -0.85
C LEU A 244 -1.13 4.94 -1.48
N ASN A 245 -2.15 4.64 -2.30
CA ASN A 245 -2.22 3.36 -3.02
C ASN A 245 -1.08 3.21 -4.03
N ASN A 246 -0.77 4.27 -4.79
CA ASN A 246 0.33 4.26 -5.74
C ASN A 246 1.69 4.17 -5.03
N LYS A 247 1.83 4.80 -3.86
CA LYS A 247 3.02 4.67 -3.03
C LYS A 247 3.22 3.21 -2.58
N HIS A 248 2.19 2.58 -2.04
CA HIS A 248 2.25 1.18 -1.61
C HIS A 248 2.47 0.22 -2.79
N PHE A 249 1.87 0.51 -3.95
CA PHE A 249 2.13 -0.24 -5.18
C PHE A 249 3.61 -0.19 -5.56
N CYS A 250 4.23 1.00 -5.61
CA CYS A 250 5.65 1.15 -5.93
C CYS A 250 6.59 0.51 -4.89
N GLU A 251 6.19 0.45 -3.62
CA GLU A 251 6.93 -0.27 -2.57
C GLU A 251 6.95 -1.79 -2.83
N ASN A 252 5.87 -2.36 -3.37
CA ASN A 252 5.76 -3.78 -3.68
C ASN A 252 6.21 -4.14 -5.11
N HIS A 253 6.19 -3.18 -6.05
CA HIS A 253 6.51 -3.36 -7.47
C HIS A 253 7.45 -2.26 -7.97
N PRO A 254 8.69 -2.20 -7.47
CA PRO A 254 9.60 -1.10 -7.75
C PRO A 254 9.91 -0.93 -9.25
N PHE A 255 9.90 -2.00 -10.04
CA PHE A 255 10.14 -1.94 -11.49
C PHE A 255 8.96 -1.43 -12.30
N SER A 256 7.76 -1.40 -11.69
CA SER A 256 6.57 -0.81 -12.27
C SER A 256 6.45 0.68 -11.96
N CYS A 257 7.50 1.26 -11.37
CA CYS A 257 7.61 2.67 -11.05
C CYS A 257 8.98 3.21 -11.48
N THR A 258 9.03 4.46 -11.91
CA THR A 258 10.29 5.14 -12.25
C THR A 258 10.26 6.52 -11.63
N THR A 259 11.33 6.90 -10.94
CA THR A 259 11.50 8.24 -10.34
C THR A 259 12.74 8.91 -10.91
N CYS A 260 12.67 10.23 -11.09
CA CYS A 260 13.75 10.99 -11.73
C CYS A 260 13.69 12.48 -11.32
N ASN A 261 14.80 13.19 -11.52
CA ASN A 261 15.08 14.44 -10.80
C ASN A 261 15.26 15.66 -11.75
N TYR A 262 14.73 15.61 -12.96
CA TYR A 262 14.84 16.67 -13.95
C TYR A 262 13.51 16.87 -14.67
N SER A 263 13.32 18.03 -15.30
CA SER A 263 12.04 18.36 -15.91
C SER A 263 11.63 17.36 -17.00
N ASP A 264 10.36 16.95 -16.98
CA ASP A 264 9.71 16.06 -17.94
C ASP A 264 10.37 14.68 -18.08
N CYS A 265 11.15 14.28 -17.08
CA CYS A 265 11.90 13.02 -17.09
C CYS A 265 11.01 11.77 -16.99
N ASN A 266 9.76 11.93 -16.53
CA ASN A 266 8.79 10.86 -16.41
C ASN A 266 8.04 10.59 -17.73
N ASN A 267 8.64 10.94 -18.89
CA ASN A 267 8.05 10.80 -20.22
C ASN A 267 7.96 9.36 -20.74
N ALA A 268 8.72 8.43 -20.14
CA ALA A 268 8.61 7.00 -20.42
C ALA A 268 7.81 6.31 -19.32
N LEU A 269 6.89 5.44 -19.73
CA LEU A 269 6.18 4.58 -18.79
C LEU A 269 7.05 3.36 -18.45
N PRO A 270 7.12 2.96 -17.17
CA PRO A 270 7.72 1.70 -16.79
C PRO A 270 6.91 0.53 -17.36
N LYS A 271 7.52 -0.66 -17.41
CA LYS A 271 6.80 -1.88 -17.83
C LYS A 271 5.72 -2.22 -16.80
N SER A 272 4.62 -2.83 -17.28
CA SER A 272 3.55 -3.36 -16.41
C SER A 272 4.06 -4.54 -15.59
N PRO A 273 3.55 -4.79 -14.36
CA PRO A 273 3.89 -5.95 -13.54
C PRO A 273 3.77 -7.30 -14.28
N ASP A 274 2.83 -7.42 -15.24
CA ASP A 274 2.66 -8.63 -16.06
C ASP A 274 3.87 -8.97 -16.95
N ASN A 275 4.85 -8.06 -17.05
CA ASN A 275 6.13 -8.25 -17.73
C ASN A 275 7.22 -8.78 -16.79
N TYR A 276 6.88 -9.17 -15.58
CA TYR A 276 7.80 -9.71 -14.60
C TYR A 276 7.30 -11.03 -14.01
N ASN A 277 8.23 -11.91 -13.66
CA ASN A 277 7.99 -13.05 -12.78
C ASN A 277 8.43 -12.66 -11.37
N GLU A 278 7.60 -12.93 -10.37
CA GLU A 278 8.01 -12.75 -8.98
C GLU A 278 8.75 -14.02 -8.51
N CYS A 279 9.97 -13.92 -8.01
CA CYS A 279 10.74 -15.05 -7.48
C CYS A 279 10.99 -14.89 -5.98
N PHE A 280 11.10 -15.98 -5.22
CA PHE A 280 11.60 -15.87 -3.84
C PHE A 280 13.03 -15.34 -3.84
N SER A 281 13.37 -14.52 -2.84
CA SER A 281 14.65 -13.82 -2.73
C SER A 281 15.24 -13.94 -1.33
N CYS A 282 16.51 -14.36 -1.25
CA CYS A 282 17.29 -14.40 -0.01
C CYS A 282 18.77 -14.64 -0.32
N GLU A 283 19.66 -14.32 0.63
CA GLU A 283 21.10 -14.62 0.54
C GLU A 283 21.68 -15.03 1.90
N GLY A 284 22.55 -16.05 1.89
CA GLY A 284 23.18 -16.61 3.08
C GLY A 284 22.19 -17.09 4.13
N ILE A 285 22.45 -16.72 5.39
CA ILE A 285 21.65 -17.12 6.55
C ILE A 285 20.18 -16.64 6.47
N SER A 286 19.90 -15.59 5.69
CA SER A 286 18.53 -15.10 5.49
C SER A 286 17.62 -16.12 4.82
N CYS A 287 18.17 -17.05 4.03
CA CYS A 287 17.41 -18.14 3.43
C CYS A 287 16.87 -19.17 4.44
N GLN A 288 17.40 -19.18 5.67
CA GLN A 288 16.99 -20.08 6.76
C GLN A 288 16.09 -19.37 7.79
N ARG A 289 15.93 -18.03 7.69
CA ARG A 289 15.11 -17.26 8.62
C ARG A 289 13.64 -17.29 8.20
N SER A 290 12.78 -17.83 9.06
CA SER A 290 11.33 -17.89 8.84
C SER A 290 10.71 -16.50 8.57
N THR A 291 11.26 -15.44 9.15
CA THR A 291 10.81 -14.06 8.95
C THR A 291 11.15 -13.47 7.57
N GLN A 292 12.12 -14.05 6.86
CA GLN A 292 12.60 -13.58 5.55
C GLN A 292 12.34 -14.59 4.43
N TYR A 293 11.81 -15.77 4.74
CA TYR A 293 11.53 -16.85 3.79
C TYR A 293 10.58 -16.46 2.66
N ASN A 294 9.63 -15.57 2.94
CA ASN A 294 8.63 -15.11 1.96
C ASN A 294 9.04 -13.83 1.22
N GLN A 295 10.28 -13.37 1.36
CA GLN A 295 10.76 -12.23 0.59
C GLN A 295 10.81 -12.60 -0.90
N THR A 296 10.47 -11.63 -1.74
CA THR A 296 10.41 -11.81 -3.19
C THR A 296 11.19 -10.72 -3.92
N THR A 297 11.45 -10.97 -5.19
CA THR A 297 12.07 -10.03 -6.12
C THR A 297 11.42 -10.21 -7.49
N ASP A 298 11.22 -9.12 -8.21
CA ASP A 298 10.72 -9.17 -9.58
C ASP A 298 11.89 -9.46 -10.53
N CYS A 299 11.69 -10.44 -11.40
CA CYS A 299 12.58 -10.83 -12.47
C CYS A 299 11.91 -10.54 -13.81
N GLU A 300 12.66 -10.24 -14.87
CA GLU A 300 12.08 -10.10 -16.21
C GLU A 300 11.26 -11.35 -16.57
N LYS A 301 10.15 -11.20 -17.30
CA LYS A 301 9.24 -12.33 -17.62
C LYS A 301 9.93 -13.52 -18.29
N THR A 302 10.97 -13.25 -19.07
CA THR A 302 11.78 -14.27 -19.75
C THR A 302 12.89 -14.86 -18.88
N ASP A 303 13.12 -14.31 -17.69
CA ASP A 303 14.12 -14.76 -16.73
C ASP A 303 13.59 -15.92 -15.88
N GLU A 304 14.51 -16.72 -15.34
CA GLU A 304 14.23 -17.89 -14.52
C GLU A 304 14.41 -17.57 -13.03
N CYS A 305 13.53 -18.09 -12.17
CA CYS A 305 13.79 -18.10 -10.74
C CYS A 305 14.82 -19.18 -10.40
N VAL A 306 15.75 -18.87 -9.51
CA VAL A 306 16.82 -19.78 -9.10
C VAL A 306 16.83 -19.99 -7.59
N THR A 307 17.18 -21.21 -7.16
CA THR A 307 17.70 -21.49 -5.81
C THR A 307 19.07 -22.16 -5.92
N LEU A 308 20.07 -21.58 -5.28
CA LEU A 308 21.37 -22.20 -5.06
C LEU A 308 21.39 -22.87 -3.70
N PHE A 309 21.98 -24.06 -3.64
CA PHE A 309 22.14 -24.83 -2.44
C PHE A 309 23.61 -25.02 -2.06
N GLU A 310 23.83 -25.08 -0.77
CA GLU A 310 24.99 -25.70 -0.14
C GLU A 310 24.48 -26.89 0.68
N ASN A 311 25.01 -28.09 0.40
CA ASN A 311 24.37 -29.33 0.85
C ASN A 311 22.87 -29.32 0.48
N TYR A 312 21.96 -29.49 1.42
CA TYR A 312 20.50 -29.43 1.18
C TYR A 312 19.87 -28.07 1.47
N VAL A 313 20.66 -27.11 1.93
CA VAL A 313 20.17 -25.85 2.47
C VAL A 313 20.27 -24.76 1.40
N PRO A 314 19.20 -23.98 1.17
CA PRO A 314 19.26 -22.85 0.26
C PRO A 314 20.20 -21.78 0.82
N ILE A 315 21.15 -21.35 0.00
CA ILE A 315 22.08 -20.24 0.32
C ILE A 315 21.78 -18.99 -0.48
N LYS A 316 21.02 -19.10 -1.57
CA LYS A 316 20.61 -17.95 -2.38
C LYS A 316 19.34 -18.28 -3.14
N LYS A 317 18.38 -17.36 -3.15
CA LYS A 317 17.22 -17.38 -4.04
C LYS A 317 17.20 -16.03 -4.77
N THR A 318 17.08 -16.04 -6.09
CA THR A 318 17.07 -14.82 -6.90
C THR A 318 16.65 -15.11 -8.35
N CYS A 319 16.68 -14.10 -9.21
CA CYS A 319 16.57 -14.22 -10.66
C CYS A 319 17.88 -14.77 -11.28
N TYR A 320 17.80 -15.59 -12.32
CA TYR A 320 18.99 -16.13 -12.99
C TYR A 320 19.90 -15.01 -13.52
N ALA A 321 19.34 -13.91 -14.05
CA ALA A 321 20.12 -12.76 -14.50
C ALA A 321 21.04 -12.18 -13.41
N ASN A 322 20.60 -12.24 -12.14
CA ASN A 322 21.30 -11.68 -10.97
C ASN A 322 22.38 -12.60 -10.39
N LEU A 323 22.60 -13.79 -10.96
CA LEU A 323 23.69 -14.67 -10.57
C LEU A 323 25.04 -14.17 -11.08
N SER A 324 26.09 -14.42 -10.30
CA SER A 324 27.48 -14.22 -10.72
C SER A 324 27.86 -15.18 -11.87
N PRO A 325 28.94 -14.92 -12.62
CA PRO A 325 29.39 -15.82 -13.68
C PRO A 325 29.62 -17.26 -13.21
N ASP A 326 30.24 -17.45 -12.04
CA ASP A 326 30.52 -18.78 -11.47
C ASP A 326 29.23 -19.50 -11.03
N GLU A 327 28.27 -18.74 -10.47
CA GLU A 327 26.95 -19.26 -10.10
C GLU A 327 26.16 -19.69 -11.34
N LYS A 328 26.23 -18.94 -12.44
CA LYS A 328 25.60 -19.30 -13.72
C LYS A 328 26.17 -20.60 -14.28
N ILE A 329 27.50 -20.74 -14.30
CA ILE A 329 28.17 -21.98 -14.74
C ILE A 329 27.68 -23.20 -13.94
N LYS A 330 27.47 -23.03 -12.63
CA LYS A 330 26.91 -24.09 -11.77
C LYS A 330 25.46 -24.42 -12.15
N CYS A 331 24.63 -23.41 -12.40
CA CYS A 331 23.23 -23.55 -12.74
C CYS A 331 22.92 -24.00 -14.17
N ASP A 332 23.84 -23.82 -15.10
CA ASP A 332 23.69 -24.27 -16.49
C ASP A 332 23.93 -25.77 -16.65
N LYS A 333 24.54 -26.41 -15.64
CA LYS A 333 24.63 -27.86 -15.53
C LYS A 333 23.28 -28.42 -15.12
N THR A 334 22.50 -28.91 -16.08
CA THR A 334 21.14 -29.44 -15.87
C THR A 334 21.04 -30.59 -14.86
N THR A 335 22.16 -31.25 -14.54
CA THR A 335 22.23 -32.37 -13.59
C THR A 335 22.78 -31.98 -12.21
N ASP A 336 23.20 -30.73 -12.00
CA ASP A 336 23.77 -30.32 -10.71
C ASP A 336 22.66 -30.17 -9.66
N PRO A 337 22.62 -31.02 -8.60
CA PRO A 337 21.57 -30.96 -7.60
C PRO A 337 21.65 -29.69 -6.74
N LEU A 338 22.76 -28.94 -6.80
CA LEU A 338 22.99 -27.72 -6.04
C LEU A 338 22.43 -26.45 -6.70
N CYS A 339 21.79 -26.57 -7.86
CA CYS A 339 21.00 -25.48 -8.45
C CYS A 339 19.62 -25.98 -8.88
N TYR A 340 18.60 -25.16 -8.62
CA TYR A 340 17.25 -25.37 -9.13
C TYR A 340 16.79 -24.12 -9.87
N LYS A 341 16.48 -24.28 -11.17
CA LYS A 341 15.88 -23.26 -12.03
C LYS A 341 14.43 -23.60 -12.34
N CYS A 342 13.59 -22.58 -12.45
CA CYS A 342 12.20 -22.73 -12.87
C CYS A 342 11.65 -21.42 -13.43
N THR A 343 10.58 -21.52 -14.21
CA THR A 343 9.86 -20.38 -14.80
C THR A 343 8.50 -20.19 -14.13
N GLY A 344 8.11 -18.93 -13.93
CA GLY A 344 6.81 -18.55 -13.36
C GLY A 344 6.89 -18.09 -11.90
N ASN A 345 5.78 -17.55 -11.41
CA ASN A 345 5.74 -16.88 -10.11
C ASN A 345 6.02 -17.83 -8.94
N ARG A 346 6.98 -17.43 -8.11
CA ARG A 346 7.36 -18.02 -6.82
C ARG A 346 7.69 -19.51 -6.94
N CYS A 347 8.19 -19.93 -8.09
CA CYS A 347 8.41 -21.35 -8.38
C CYS A 347 9.67 -21.93 -7.71
N ASN A 348 10.63 -21.07 -7.31
CA ASN A 348 11.92 -21.44 -6.73
C ASN A 348 11.82 -21.82 -5.25
N ASN A 349 10.80 -22.59 -4.87
CA ASN A 349 10.56 -23.02 -3.49
C ASN A 349 10.76 -24.52 -3.25
N LEU A 350 11.10 -25.28 -4.29
CA LEU A 350 11.44 -26.70 -4.15
C LEU A 350 12.87 -26.84 -3.62
N GLY A 351 13.09 -27.87 -2.80
CA GLY A 351 14.42 -28.25 -2.32
C GLY A 351 15.23 -28.88 -3.45
N ARG A 352 16.40 -29.45 -3.18
CA ARG A 352 17.19 -30.12 -4.23
C ARG A 352 16.42 -31.23 -4.93
N ILE A 353 16.84 -31.59 -6.15
CA ILE A 353 16.18 -32.64 -6.95
C ILE A 353 16.18 -34.01 -6.25
N ASP A 354 17.17 -34.25 -5.39
CA ASP A 354 17.37 -35.46 -4.59
C ASP A 354 16.84 -35.36 -3.15
N HIS A 355 16.29 -34.20 -2.74
CA HIS A 355 15.50 -34.09 -1.51
C HIS A 355 14.09 -34.67 -1.76
N LYS A 356 14.01 -36.00 -1.77
CA LYS A 356 12.75 -36.73 -1.96
C LYS A 356 12.38 -37.53 -0.71
N CYS A 357 11.11 -37.49 -0.34
CA CYS A 357 10.54 -38.25 0.76
C CYS A 357 9.26 -38.95 0.30
N LEU A 358 8.91 -40.07 0.94
CA LEU A 358 7.56 -40.60 0.82
C LEU A 358 6.57 -39.58 1.41
N SER A 359 5.51 -39.27 0.67
CA SER A 359 4.45 -38.37 1.11
C SER A 359 3.11 -39.08 0.97
N CYS A 360 2.54 -39.50 2.11
CA CYS A 360 1.30 -40.28 2.14
C CYS A 360 0.63 -40.24 3.51
N SER A 361 -0.63 -40.66 3.55
CA SER A 361 -1.41 -40.93 4.76
C SER A 361 -2.10 -42.28 4.63
N SER A 362 -2.05 -43.11 5.67
CA SER A 362 -2.76 -44.39 5.72
C SER A 362 -4.29 -44.24 5.69
N THR A 363 -4.83 -43.03 5.83
CA THR A 363 -6.26 -42.75 5.60
C THR A 363 -6.64 -42.84 4.13
N ASN A 364 -5.73 -42.42 3.24
CA ASN A 364 -6.01 -42.22 1.82
C ASN A 364 -5.30 -43.26 0.95
N ASP A 365 -4.15 -43.75 1.41
CA ASP A 365 -3.35 -44.78 0.74
C ASP A 365 -2.88 -45.82 1.77
N GLN A 366 -3.48 -47.01 1.70
CA GLN A 366 -3.12 -48.12 2.59
C GLN A 366 -1.66 -48.54 2.44
N ASN A 367 -1.01 -48.30 1.29
CA ASN A 367 0.40 -48.61 1.12
C ASN A 367 1.30 -47.75 2.01
N CYS A 368 0.84 -46.58 2.46
CA CYS A 368 1.58 -45.74 3.39
C CYS A 368 1.97 -46.49 4.68
N LEU A 369 1.07 -47.39 5.11
CA LEU A 369 1.27 -48.31 6.22
C LEU A 369 1.76 -49.69 5.73
N GLN A 370 1.05 -50.29 4.76
CA GLN A 370 1.20 -51.71 4.41
C GLN A 370 2.45 -52.01 3.58
N ASN A 371 2.79 -51.13 2.65
CA ASN A 371 3.91 -51.30 1.72
C ASN A 371 4.52 -49.95 1.37
N PRO A 372 5.21 -49.28 2.30
CA PRO A 372 5.72 -47.93 2.07
C PRO A 372 6.71 -47.87 0.90
N LYS A 373 7.36 -48.99 0.56
CA LYS A 373 8.28 -49.08 -0.59
C LYS A 373 7.57 -48.96 -1.95
N SER A 374 6.27 -49.19 -2.04
CA SER A 374 5.50 -48.95 -3.28
C SER A 374 4.98 -47.52 -3.39
N VAL A 375 5.12 -46.70 -2.35
CA VAL A 375 4.75 -45.28 -2.40
C VAL A 375 5.82 -44.54 -3.19
N THR A 376 5.39 -43.71 -4.14
CA THR A 376 6.33 -42.90 -4.92
C THR A 376 6.82 -41.73 -4.08
N ALA A 377 8.13 -41.50 -4.08
CA ALA A 377 8.73 -40.38 -3.36
C ALA A 377 8.56 -39.07 -4.13
N THR A 378 8.20 -38.01 -3.41
CA THR A 378 7.96 -36.68 -3.96
C THR A 378 9.06 -35.73 -3.51
N ARG A 379 9.42 -34.78 -4.39
CA ARG A 379 10.39 -33.72 -4.06
C ARG A 379 9.81 -32.80 -2.99
N CYS A 380 10.60 -32.55 -1.97
CA CYS A 380 10.24 -31.68 -0.86
C CYS A 380 10.43 -30.20 -1.20
N ALA A 381 9.84 -29.32 -0.38
CA ALA A 381 10.16 -27.91 -0.39
C ALA A 381 11.62 -27.67 0.03
N ALA A 382 12.14 -26.47 -0.22
CA ALA A 382 13.46 -26.08 0.25
C ALA A 382 13.43 -26.01 1.79
N PRO A 383 14.32 -26.74 2.49
CA PRO A 383 14.35 -26.68 3.95
C PRO A 383 14.84 -25.30 4.39
N ILE A 384 14.28 -24.80 5.49
CA ILE A 384 14.82 -23.66 6.25
C ILE A 384 15.57 -24.13 7.50
N SER A 385 15.71 -25.45 7.68
CA SER A 385 16.57 -26.10 8.66
C SER A 385 17.99 -26.31 8.12
N ASP A 386 18.90 -26.68 9.02
CA ASP A 386 20.32 -26.95 8.72
C ASP A 386 20.55 -28.16 7.80
N ASP A 387 19.51 -28.97 7.53
CA ASP A 387 19.57 -30.12 6.63
C ASP A 387 18.17 -30.51 6.11
N ALA A 388 18.13 -31.52 5.23
CA ALA A 388 16.92 -32.12 4.68
C ALA A 388 16.55 -33.43 5.40
N TYR A 389 15.29 -33.52 5.83
CA TYR A 389 14.79 -34.66 6.59
C TYR A 389 13.45 -35.18 6.06
N CYS A 390 13.31 -36.50 6.09
CA CYS A 390 12.02 -37.16 5.92
C CYS A 390 11.49 -37.65 7.28
N PHE A 391 10.17 -37.64 7.47
CA PHE A 391 9.54 -38.18 8.68
C PHE A 391 8.58 -39.34 8.38
N VAL A 392 8.35 -40.14 9.40
CA VAL A 392 7.17 -40.99 9.57
C VAL A 392 6.58 -40.70 10.96
N LYS A 393 5.28 -40.46 11.04
CA LYS A 393 4.57 -40.21 12.29
C LYS A 393 3.29 -41.03 12.37
N SER A 394 2.87 -41.36 13.59
CA SER A 394 1.67 -42.12 13.89
C SER A 394 0.88 -41.39 14.96
N ILE A 395 -0.26 -40.81 14.57
CA ILE A 395 -1.17 -40.08 15.47
C ILE A 395 -2.53 -40.75 15.37
N ARG A 396 -3.07 -41.22 16.51
CA ARG A 396 -4.34 -41.98 16.55
C ARG A 396 -4.32 -43.12 15.50
N ASP A 397 -3.21 -43.86 15.49
CA ASP A 397 -2.93 -45.01 14.61
C ASP A 397 -2.89 -44.73 13.09
N THR A 398 -3.08 -43.48 12.68
CA THR A 398 -2.86 -43.03 11.30
C THR A 398 -1.38 -42.79 11.05
N VAL A 399 -0.81 -43.54 10.10
CA VAL A 399 0.57 -43.36 9.66
C VAL A 399 0.63 -42.30 8.57
N THR A 400 1.47 -41.29 8.78
CA THR A 400 1.75 -40.25 7.79
C THR A 400 3.24 -40.13 7.56
N ARG A 401 3.61 -39.92 6.29
CA ARG A 401 5.00 -39.76 5.85
C ARG A 401 5.12 -38.44 5.10
N GLY A 402 6.26 -37.76 5.22
CA GLY A 402 6.51 -36.51 4.52
C GLY A 402 7.92 -35.96 4.77
N CYS A 403 8.08 -34.66 4.51
CA CYS A 403 9.31 -33.91 4.71
C CYS A 403 9.22 -33.04 5.96
N LEU A 404 10.32 -32.82 6.66
CA LEU A 404 10.44 -31.76 7.68
C LEU A 404 11.25 -30.63 7.07
N ASN A 405 10.66 -29.44 6.98
CA ASN A 405 11.29 -28.30 6.33
C ASN A 405 11.72 -27.23 7.34
N THR A 406 11.20 -27.26 8.57
CA THR A 406 11.46 -26.21 9.57
C THR A 406 12.11 -26.74 10.84
N PRO A 407 12.94 -25.93 11.54
CA PRO A 407 13.49 -26.28 12.85
C PRO A 407 12.41 -26.64 13.89
N GLN A 408 11.24 -26.01 13.81
CA GLN A 408 10.12 -26.28 14.73
C GLN A 408 9.50 -27.66 14.50
N GLU A 409 9.33 -28.07 13.24
CA GLU A 409 8.84 -29.42 12.89
C GLU A 409 9.83 -30.50 13.36
N ILE A 410 11.14 -30.26 13.16
CA ILE A 410 12.20 -31.15 13.63
C ILE A 410 12.14 -31.28 15.16
N SER A 411 12.12 -30.15 15.86
CA SER A 411 12.04 -30.13 17.33
C SER A 411 10.80 -30.87 17.84
N THR A 412 9.65 -30.67 17.21
CA THR A 412 8.40 -31.36 17.56
C THR A 412 8.53 -32.88 17.43
N CYS A 413 9.19 -33.35 16.37
CA CYS A 413 9.44 -34.78 16.16
C CYS A 413 10.43 -35.34 17.20
N VAL A 414 11.52 -34.61 17.49
CA VAL A 414 12.53 -34.97 18.51
C VAL A 414 11.91 -35.10 19.90
N TYR A 415 11.03 -34.18 20.31
CA TYR A 415 10.39 -34.21 21.63
C TYR A 415 9.30 -35.28 21.75
N ASN A 416 8.81 -35.85 20.65
CA ASN A 416 7.74 -36.85 20.63
C ASN A 416 8.15 -38.13 19.88
N PRO A 417 9.22 -38.83 20.31
CA PRO A 417 9.79 -39.97 19.58
C PRO A 417 8.85 -41.19 19.49
N GLN A 418 7.85 -41.27 20.37
CA GLN A 418 6.82 -42.30 20.34
C GLN A 418 5.77 -42.06 19.24
N GLN A 419 5.68 -40.83 18.73
CA GLN A 419 4.71 -40.43 17.71
C GLN A 419 5.36 -40.06 16.38
N CYS A 420 6.67 -39.83 16.35
CA CYS A 420 7.39 -39.38 15.17
C CYS A 420 8.83 -39.89 15.16
N LEU A 421 9.28 -40.37 14.00
CA LEU A 421 10.68 -40.63 13.69
C LEU A 421 11.05 -39.91 12.39
N PHE A 422 12.31 -39.53 12.28
CA PHE A 422 12.82 -38.87 11.09
C PHE A 422 14.23 -39.37 10.74
N CYS A 423 14.64 -39.11 9.51
CA CYS A 423 15.93 -39.51 8.97
C CYS A 423 16.47 -38.44 8.03
N ALA A 424 17.79 -38.25 8.03
CA ALA A 424 18.46 -37.33 7.13
C ALA A 424 18.54 -37.94 5.72
N VAL A 425 18.29 -37.12 4.69
CA VAL A 425 18.28 -37.55 3.29
C VAL A 425 19.67 -37.87 2.77
N GLN A 426 20.71 -37.30 3.38
CA GLN A 426 22.13 -37.52 3.02
C GLN A 426 22.50 -39.01 2.93
N SER A 427 21.86 -39.86 3.73
CA SER A 427 22.12 -41.30 3.75
C SER A 427 21.38 -42.09 2.66
N ASN A 428 20.18 -41.63 2.29
CA ASN A 428 19.33 -42.27 1.28
C ASN A 428 18.14 -41.35 0.93
N SER A 429 17.91 -41.08 -0.35
CA SER A 429 16.65 -40.47 -0.79
C SER A 429 15.47 -41.35 -0.40
N SER A 430 14.38 -40.77 0.11
CA SER A 430 13.20 -41.52 0.56
C SER A 430 13.48 -42.44 1.76
N CYS A 431 14.37 -42.01 2.67
CA CYS A 431 14.77 -42.80 3.84
C CYS A 431 13.59 -43.21 4.75
N ASN A 432 12.47 -42.47 4.74
CA ASN A 432 11.32 -42.71 5.60
C ASN A 432 10.46 -43.91 5.18
N THR A 433 11.06 -45.07 4.91
CA THR A 433 10.36 -46.34 4.59
C THR A 433 10.17 -47.24 5.81
N PHE A 434 10.76 -46.89 6.95
CA PHE A 434 10.75 -47.72 8.15
C PHE A 434 9.33 -47.99 8.67
N GLU A 435 9.17 -49.12 9.32
CA GLU A 435 7.95 -49.47 10.05
C GLU A 435 7.74 -48.50 11.22
N PHE A 436 6.51 -47.99 11.38
CA PHE A 436 6.19 -47.09 12.49
C PHE A 436 4.74 -47.24 12.99
N PRO A 437 4.49 -47.25 14.31
CA PRO A 437 5.48 -47.40 15.39
C PRO A 437 6.28 -48.71 15.25
N THR A 438 7.49 -48.75 15.79
CA THR A 438 8.35 -49.94 15.75
C THR A 438 7.65 -51.12 16.44
N GLY A 439 7.61 -52.28 15.79
CA GLY A 439 6.98 -53.49 16.34
C GLY A 439 5.47 -53.54 16.13
N ARG A 440 4.95 -52.82 15.14
CA ARG A 440 3.52 -52.83 14.80
C ARG A 440 3.09 -54.23 14.40
N ARG A 441 1.99 -54.72 14.99
CA ARG A 441 1.52 -56.10 14.82
C ARG A 441 1.23 -56.42 13.35
N ARG A 442 1.62 -57.63 12.92
CA ARG A 442 1.23 -58.22 11.63
C ARG A 442 0.37 -59.46 11.83
N CYS A 443 -0.75 -59.55 11.11
CA CYS A 443 -1.68 -60.67 11.18
C CYS A 443 -2.05 -61.18 9.80
N HIS A 444 -2.37 -62.47 9.69
CA HIS A 444 -3.03 -62.97 8.50
C HIS A 444 -4.41 -62.34 8.40
N THR A 445 -4.82 -61.99 7.18
CA THR A 445 -6.14 -61.46 6.89
C THR A 445 -6.78 -62.21 5.74
N ASN A 446 -8.02 -62.63 5.90
CA ASN A 446 -8.87 -63.22 4.84
C ASN A 446 -10.35 -62.86 5.02
N ARG A 447 -10.65 -61.85 5.84
CA ARG A 447 -12.01 -61.41 6.14
C ARG A 447 -12.79 -61.12 4.85
N GLY A 448 -13.99 -61.70 4.74
CA GLY A 448 -14.83 -61.62 3.54
C GLY A 448 -14.58 -62.72 2.50
N ALA A 449 -13.58 -63.58 2.70
CA ALA A 449 -13.46 -64.82 1.94
C ALA A 449 -14.40 -65.88 2.53
N ASN A 450 -15.32 -66.43 1.73
CA ASN A 450 -16.09 -67.63 2.08
C ASN A 450 -15.17 -68.86 2.03
N SER A 451 -14.19 -68.91 2.94
CA SER A 451 -13.13 -69.91 2.98
C SER A 451 -13.20 -70.70 4.29
N ASN A 452 -13.05 -72.01 4.19
CA ASN A 452 -12.83 -72.90 5.33
C ASN A 452 -11.32 -73.13 5.61
N ALA A 453 -10.44 -72.43 4.89
CA ALA A 453 -8.99 -72.56 4.94
C ALA A 453 -8.31 -71.29 5.46
N LEU A 454 -7.15 -71.47 6.08
CA LEU A 454 -6.27 -70.38 6.52
C LEU A 454 -5.76 -69.56 5.32
N SER A 455 -5.56 -68.26 5.53
CA SER A 455 -4.99 -67.36 4.53
C SER A 455 -3.57 -67.77 4.15
N THR A 456 -3.33 -67.91 2.85
CA THR A 456 -1.99 -68.08 2.26
C THR A 456 -1.37 -66.76 1.81
N SER A 457 -2.13 -65.65 1.92
CA SER A 457 -1.63 -64.31 1.57
C SER A 457 -0.63 -63.81 2.62
N PRO A 458 0.33 -62.95 2.22
CA PRO A 458 1.23 -62.29 3.17
C PRO A 458 0.46 -61.55 4.26
N SER A 459 0.96 -61.61 5.49
CA SER A 459 0.35 -60.89 6.61
C SER A 459 0.43 -59.37 6.43
N LYS A 460 -0.62 -58.70 6.89
CA LYS A 460 -0.76 -57.23 6.83
C LYS A 460 -0.49 -56.63 8.20
N TYR A 461 0.01 -55.39 8.22
CA TYR A 461 0.09 -54.62 9.45
C TYR A 461 -1.32 -54.31 9.96
N CYS A 462 -1.53 -54.45 11.26
CA CYS A 462 -2.76 -53.99 11.89
C CYS A 462 -2.85 -52.47 11.84
N GLN A 463 -4.08 -51.97 11.67
CA GLN A 463 -4.33 -50.54 11.68
C GLN A 463 -3.93 -49.93 13.03
N PHE A 464 -4.24 -50.60 14.13
CA PHE A 464 -3.89 -50.16 15.48
C PHE A 464 -2.54 -50.73 15.92
N SER A 465 -1.68 -49.88 16.46
CA SER A 465 -0.29 -50.23 16.82
C SER A 465 -0.19 -51.29 17.93
N GLY A 466 -1.15 -51.31 18.87
CA GLY A 466 -1.23 -52.27 19.98
C GLY A 466 -2.15 -53.48 19.75
N ASP A 467 -2.57 -53.73 18.51
CA ASP A 467 -3.57 -54.76 18.21
C ASP A 467 -3.09 -56.21 18.46
N SER A 468 -4.04 -57.15 18.48
CA SER A 468 -3.82 -58.59 18.55
C SER A 468 -4.30 -59.30 17.30
N CYS A 469 -3.70 -60.44 16.97
CA CYS A 469 -4.20 -61.23 15.83
C CYS A 469 -5.34 -62.11 16.30
N MET A 470 -6.35 -62.25 15.44
CA MET A 470 -7.54 -63.02 15.73
C MET A 470 -7.87 -63.99 14.61
N ILE A 471 -8.43 -65.13 14.98
CA ILE A 471 -9.09 -66.07 14.07
C ILE A 471 -10.44 -66.47 14.66
N LEU A 472 -11.48 -66.39 13.84
CA LEU A 472 -12.87 -66.73 14.14
C LEU A 472 -13.33 -67.84 13.21
N LYS A 473 -13.97 -68.88 13.76
CA LYS A 473 -14.66 -69.92 13.00
C LYS A 473 -16.17 -69.81 13.22
N SER A 474 -16.89 -69.33 12.20
CA SER A 474 -18.36 -69.21 12.25
C SER A 474 -19.02 -69.82 11.03
N ASN A 475 -20.03 -70.68 11.23
CA ASN A 475 -20.77 -71.36 10.15
C ASN A 475 -19.85 -72.03 9.10
N GLY A 476 -18.75 -72.64 9.55
CA GLY A 476 -17.77 -73.28 8.67
C GLY A 476 -16.80 -72.34 7.95
N THR A 477 -16.94 -71.02 8.10
CA THR A 477 -16.03 -70.00 7.52
C THR A 477 -14.96 -69.60 8.54
N LEU A 478 -13.70 -69.55 8.10
CA LEU A 478 -12.56 -69.06 8.88
C LEU A 478 -12.24 -67.61 8.50
N SER A 479 -12.36 -66.71 9.46
CA SER A 479 -12.00 -65.30 9.31
C SER A 479 -10.80 -64.97 10.21
N GLN A 480 -9.73 -64.51 9.59
CA GLN A 480 -8.50 -64.01 10.19
C GLN A 480 -8.45 -62.50 9.99
N PHE A 481 -8.18 -61.76 11.06
CA PHE A 481 -8.11 -60.29 11.05
C PHE A 481 -7.40 -59.77 12.31
N CYS A 482 -7.22 -58.46 12.41
CA CYS A 482 -6.72 -57.82 13.62
C CYS A 482 -7.89 -57.52 14.59
N SER A 483 -7.70 -57.79 15.88
CA SER A 483 -8.77 -57.82 16.88
C SER A 483 -9.57 -56.52 17.00
N MET A 484 -8.95 -55.37 16.83
CA MET A 484 -9.65 -54.08 16.90
C MET A 484 -10.49 -53.78 15.64
N GLU A 485 -10.39 -54.61 14.60
CA GLU A 485 -11.23 -54.51 13.40
C GLU A 485 -12.57 -55.26 13.55
N MET A 486 -12.80 -55.96 14.67
CA MET A 486 -14.02 -56.73 14.89
C MET A 486 -15.29 -55.90 14.70
N ASN A 487 -16.28 -56.47 14.02
CA ASN A 487 -17.62 -55.88 13.93
C ASN A 487 -18.51 -56.36 15.08
N SER A 488 -19.68 -55.73 15.24
CA SER A 488 -20.62 -56.04 16.33
C SER A 488 -21.06 -57.50 16.36
N THR A 489 -21.26 -58.13 15.21
CA THR A 489 -21.66 -59.54 15.11
C THR A 489 -20.53 -60.48 15.55
N GLU A 490 -19.29 -60.22 15.13
CA GLU A 490 -18.13 -61.01 15.52
C GLU A 490 -17.84 -60.89 17.01
N ILE A 491 -17.99 -59.69 17.58
CA ILE A 491 -17.90 -59.45 19.03
C ILE A 491 -18.91 -60.32 19.76
N GLN A 492 -20.19 -60.25 19.35
CA GLN A 492 -21.25 -61.03 19.98
C GLN A 492 -21.01 -62.54 19.90
N ILE A 493 -20.48 -63.05 18.78
CA ILE A 493 -20.13 -64.47 18.63
C ILE A 493 -19.03 -64.85 19.62
N CYS A 494 -17.95 -64.09 19.69
CA CYS A 494 -16.83 -64.39 20.58
C CYS A 494 -17.17 -64.23 22.07
N ASP A 495 -18.08 -63.32 22.41
CA ASP A 495 -18.57 -63.13 23.77
C ASP A 495 -19.48 -64.29 24.20
N SER A 496 -20.35 -64.75 23.30
CA SER A 496 -21.31 -65.83 23.57
C SER A 496 -20.67 -67.22 23.51
N HIS A 497 -19.63 -67.37 22.69
CA HIS A 497 -18.96 -68.65 22.42
C HIS A 497 -17.45 -68.43 22.25
N ARG A 498 -16.73 -68.42 23.38
CA ARG A 498 -15.28 -68.15 23.39
C ARG A 498 -14.47 -69.19 22.63
N GLU A 499 -14.96 -70.41 22.53
CA GLU A 499 -14.34 -71.54 21.83
C GLU A 499 -14.26 -71.38 20.31
N CYS A 500 -14.95 -70.39 19.75
CA CYS A 500 -14.98 -70.11 18.30
C CYS A 500 -13.92 -69.10 17.88
N CYS A 501 -13.25 -68.49 18.85
CA CYS A 501 -12.36 -67.36 18.66
C CYS A 501 -11.03 -67.62 19.35
N ASN A 502 -9.93 -67.40 18.64
CA ASN A 502 -8.60 -67.45 19.23
C ASN A 502 -7.87 -66.13 18.97
N THR A 503 -7.32 -65.55 20.03
CA THR A 503 -6.58 -64.28 20.00
C THR A 503 -5.16 -64.52 20.47
N CYS A 504 -4.19 -63.98 19.74
CA CYS A 504 -2.78 -64.21 20.01
C CYS A 504 -1.93 -62.94 19.81
N ARG A 505 -0.76 -62.91 20.47
CA ARG A 505 0.04 -61.68 20.67
C ARG A 505 1.38 -61.63 19.93
N SER A 506 1.67 -62.58 19.05
CA SER A 506 2.87 -62.54 18.19
C SER A 506 2.51 -62.23 16.74
N ASN A 507 3.50 -61.87 15.92
CA ASN A 507 3.28 -61.68 14.50
C ASN A 507 2.84 -63.01 13.85
N ASN A 508 1.86 -62.94 12.95
CA ASN A 508 1.40 -64.07 12.13
C ASN A 508 0.86 -65.25 12.95
N CYS A 509 0.43 -65.03 14.19
CA CYS A 509 0.12 -66.11 15.12
C CYS A 509 -1.28 -66.72 14.96
N ASN A 510 -2.17 -66.07 14.20
CA ASN A 510 -3.56 -66.47 14.05
C ASN A 510 -3.74 -67.64 13.08
N THR A 511 -2.92 -68.69 13.23
CA THR A 511 -2.88 -69.89 12.38
C THR A 511 -3.55 -71.10 13.05
N GLN A 512 -3.85 -71.03 14.35
CA GLN A 512 -4.50 -72.11 15.08
C GLN A 512 -6.02 -72.04 14.91
N ILE A 513 -6.59 -73.03 14.22
CA ILE A 513 -8.04 -73.12 13.94
C ILE A 513 -8.82 -73.42 15.23
N PRO A 514 -9.86 -72.63 15.58
CA PRO A 514 -10.74 -72.93 16.71
C PRO A 514 -11.41 -74.30 16.57
N VAL A 515 -11.46 -75.05 17.68
CA VAL A 515 -11.83 -76.47 17.70
C VAL A 515 -13.35 -76.67 17.48
N SER A 516 -14.16 -75.67 17.80
CA SER A 516 -15.62 -75.74 17.77
C SER A 516 -16.23 -75.08 16.52
N LEU A 517 -17.33 -75.66 16.01
CA LEU A 517 -18.17 -75.07 14.97
C LEU A 517 -19.27 -74.25 15.65
N CYS A 518 -19.25 -72.95 15.44
CA CYS A 518 -20.19 -72.05 16.09
C CYS A 518 -21.04 -71.33 15.05
N GLY A 519 -22.36 -71.42 15.24
CA GLY A 519 -23.34 -70.78 14.38
C GLY A 519 -24.49 -70.27 15.21
N VAL A 520 -24.97 -69.08 14.92
CA VAL A 520 -26.25 -68.62 15.43
C VAL A 520 -27.34 -69.52 14.82
N PRO A 521 -28.23 -70.16 15.59
CA PRO A 521 -29.40 -70.77 14.99
C PRO A 521 -30.30 -69.66 14.44
N ALA A 522 -30.54 -69.68 13.13
CA ALA A 522 -31.63 -68.93 12.54
C ALA A 522 -32.95 -69.49 13.06
N ARG A 523 -33.63 -68.77 13.96
CA ARG A 523 -35.09 -68.89 14.14
C ARG A 523 -35.70 -67.54 14.46
N SER A 524 -36.29 -66.93 13.43
CA SER A 524 -37.54 -66.21 13.59
C SER A 524 -38.58 -67.17 14.17
N MET A 525 -39.02 -66.95 15.41
CA MET A 525 -40.34 -67.42 15.84
C MET A 525 -41.32 -66.29 15.58
N SER A 526 -42.14 -66.51 14.58
CA SER A 526 -43.38 -65.81 14.34
C SER A 526 -44.31 -66.00 15.55
N ASP A 527 -44.49 -64.97 16.35
CA ASP A 527 -45.65 -64.87 17.25
C ASP A 527 -46.88 -64.48 16.42
N ASN A 528 -47.49 -65.49 15.80
CA ASN A 528 -48.91 -65.44 15.45
C ASN A 528 -49.71 -65.84 16.69
N PHE A 529 -49.94 -64.88 17.60
CA PHE A 529 -51.02 -64.98 18.57
C PHE A 529 -52.31 -64.51 17.90
N PHE A 530 -53.03 -65.45 17.30
CA PHE A 530 -54.49 -65.37 17.21
C PHE A 530 -55.04 -65.69 18.61
N SER A 531 -55.71 -64.73 19.24
CA SER A 531 -56.73 -65.05 20.25
C SER A 531 -57.91 -64.09 20.06
N VAL A 532 -58.94 -64.62 19.41
CA VAL A 532 -60.30 -64.10 19.42
C VAL A 532 -61.11 -65.16 20.17
N HIS A 533 -61.68 -64.81 21.31
CA HIS A 533 -63.13 -64.88 21.57
C HIS A 533 -63.44 -64.56 23.04
N PHE A 534 -64.44 -63.67 23.22
CA PHE A 534 -65.27 -63.38 24.40
C PHE A 534 -64.64 -63.44 25.79
#